data_AF-R1CUM3-F1
#
_entry.id   AF-R1CUM3-F1
#
_cell.length_a   1.000
_cell.length_b   1.000
_cell.length_c   1.000
_cell.angle_alpha   90.00
_cell.angle_beta   90.00
_cell.angle_gamma   90.00
#
_symmetry.space_group_name_H-M   'P 1'
#
loop_
_entity.id
_entity.type
_entity.pdbx_description
1 polymer ?
#
loop_
_entity_poly.entity_id
_entity_poly.type
_entity_poly.pdbx_seq_one_letter_code
_entity_poly.pdbx_strand_id
1 'polypeptide(L)'
;MESRLERYKRRKIERKIKRRRRIVVVLVLLTFILAMECVNQSFRASLCQYDKRIIAYNMDNHIYNIELFGKDYSVSQQQVYLKIQQLKNKIEDIIYNIDI
;
A
#
# COMPACT_ATOMS: atom_id res chain seq x y z
N MET A 1 46.62 -37.41 27.86
CA MET A 1 45.85 -36.39 28.62
C MET A 1 45.84 -35.12 27.80
N GLU A 2 44.68 -34.68 27.25
CA GLU A 2 44.64 -33.41 26.49
C GLU A 2 45.03 -32.22 27.37
N SER A 3 45.90 -31.37 26.84
CA SER A 3 46.43 -30.22 27.58
C SER A 3 45.30 -29.23 27.87
N ARG A 4 45.39 -28.50 29.00
CA ARG A 4 44.39 -27.48 29.37
C ARG A 4 44.22 -26.43 28.26
N LEU A 5 45.29 -26.16 27.50
CA LEU A 5 45.32 -25.22 26.39
C LEU A 5 44.49 -25.69 25.19
N GLU A 6 44.55 -26.98 24.86
CA GLU A 6 43.82 -27.58 23.74
C GLU A 6 42.31 -27.57 23.98
N ARG A 7 41.90 -27.91 25.21
CA ARG A 7 40.49 -27.83 25.63
C ARG A 7 39.94 -26.41 25.55
N TYR A 8 40.74 -25.41 25.92
CA TYR A 8 40.34 -24.01 25.81
C TYR A 8 40.18 -23.56 24.35
N LYS A 9 41.14 -23.91 23.47
CA LYS A 9 41.08 -23.61 22.03
C LYS A 9 39.85 -24.24 21.37
N ARG A 10 39.57 -25.52 21.63
CA ARG A 10 38.35 -26.19 21.10
C ARG A 10 37.07 -25.50 21.54
N ARG A 11 36.92 -25.21 22.84
CA ARG A 11 35.74 -24.48 23.36
C ARG A 11 35.56 -23.11 22.72
N LYS A 12 36.65 -22.38 22.44
CA LYS A 12 36.60 -21.07 21.76
C LYS A 12 36.10 -21.20 20.32
N ILE A 13 36.54 -22.23 19.60
CA ILE A 13 36.10 -22.52 18.22
C ILE A 13 34.63 -22.95 18.19
N GLU A 14 34.22 -23.87 19.06
CA GLU A 14 32.82 -24.31 19.16
C GLU A 14 31.86 -23.16 19.46
N ARG A 15 32.23 -22.25 20.37
CA ARG A 15 31.43 -21.05 20.66
C ARG A 15 31.29 -20.14 19.43
N LYS A 16 32.34 -19.98 18.62
CA LYS A 16 32.28 -19.22 17.37
C LYS A 16 31.35 -19.88 16.35
N ILE A 17 31.45 -21.19 16.18
CA ILE A 17 30.57 -21.96 15.28
C ILE A 17 29.11 -21.83 15.72
N LYS A 18 28.81 -22.01 17.01
CA LYS A 18 27.45 -21.84 17.56
C LYS A 18 26.89 -20.43 17.33
N ARG A 19 27.71 -19.38 17.48
CA ARG A 19 27.30 -17.99 17.20
C ARG A 19 27.03 -17.75 15.71
N ARG A 20 27.92 -18.21 14.83
CA ARG A 20 27.74 -18.10 13.38
C ARG A 20 26.47 -18.81 12.93
N ARG A 21 26.21 -20.02 13.43
CA ARG A 21 25.00 -20.77 13.10
C ARG A 21 23.72 -20.00 13.49
N ARG A 22 23.69 -19.38 14.68
CA ARG A 22 22.56 -18.52 15.08
C ARG A 22 22.38 -17.32 14.15
N ILE A 23 23.47 -16.62 13.82
CA ILE A 23 23.41 -15.46 12.92
C ILE A 23 22.86 -15.86 11.55
N VAL A 24 23.31 -16.99 11.01
CA VAL A 24 22.81 -17.51 9.72
C VAL A 24 21.32 -17.80 9.80
N VAL A 25 20.84 -18.46 10.86
CA VAL A 25 19.39 -18.72 11.03
C VAL A 25 18.59 -17.42 11.08
N VAL A 26 19.07 -16.41 11.82
CA VAL A 26 18.41 -15.10 11.88
C VAL A 26 18.38 -14.41 10.51
N LEU A 27 19.48 -14.46 9.75
CA LEU A 27 19.53 -13.89 8.41
C LEU A 27 18.57 -14.60 7.44
N VAL A 28 18.47 -15.92 7.52
CA VAL A 28 17.51 -16.69 6.72
C VAL A 28 16.07 -16.30 7.07
N LEU A 29 15.75 -16.13 8.35
CA LEU A 29 14.41 -15.67 8.76
C LEU A 29 14.11 -14.25 8.26
N LEU A 30 15.06 -13.33 8.35
CA LEU A 30 14.88 -11.95 7.88
C LEU A 30 14.66 -11.90 6.36
N THR A 31 15.48 -12.63 5.60
CA THR A 31 15.32 -12.71 4.15
C THR A 31 14.01 -13.37 3.74
N PHE A 32 13.56 -14.39 4.49
CA PHE A 32 12.25 -15.02 4.27
C PHE A 32 11.09 -14.04 4.48
N ILE A 33 11.12 -13.25 5.56
CA ILE A 33 10.09 -12.23 5.83
C ILE A 33 10.05 -11.19 4.70
N LEU A 34 11.21 -10.69 4.26
CA LEU A 34 11.28 -9.72 3.17
C LEU A 34 10.77 -10.30 1.84
N ALA A 35 11.09 -11.56 1.55
CA ALA A 35 10.60 -12.22 0.34
C ALA A 35 9.07 -12.38 0.37
N MET A 36 8.50 -12.76 1.51
CA MET A 36 7.05 -12.86 1.70
C MET A 36 6.35 -11.52 1.47
N GLU A 37 6.93 -10.43 1.96
CA GLU A 37 6.37 -9.08 1.76
C GLU A 37 6.36 -8.69 0.28
N CYS A 38 7.46 -8.97 -0.43
CA CYS A 38 7.55 -8.73 -1.87
C CYS A 38 6.52 -9.53 -2.65
N VAL A 39 6.36 -10.83 -2.34
CA VAL A 39 5.34 -11.68 -2.96
C VAL A 39 3.93 -11.16 -2.66
N ASN A 40 3.65 -10.76 -1.44
CA ASN A 40 2.36 -10.19 -1.05
C ASN A 40 2.05 -8.92 -1.84
N GLN A 41 3.02 -8.02 -2.00
CA GLN A 41 2.86 -6.81 -2.81
C GLN A 41 2.63 -7.14 -4.30
N SER A 42 3.39 -8.07 -4.87
CA SER A 42 3.20 -8.51 -6.26
C SER A 42 1.84 -9.18 -6.47
N PHE A 43 1.38 -9.96 -5.50
CA PHE A 43 0.08 -10.63 -5.54
C PHE A 43 -1.07 -9.62 -5.47
N ARG A 44 -0.98 -8.62 -4.57
CA ARG A 44 -1.93 -7.50 -4.48
C ARG A 44 -1.99 -6.69 -5.78
N ALA A 45 -0.84 -6.39 -6.36
CA ALA A 45 -0.77 -5.71 -7.66
C ALA A 45 -1.41 -6.54 -8.78
N SER A 46 -1.18 -7.86 -8.80
CA SER A 46 -1.76 -8.79 -9.77
C SER A 46 -3.29 -8.92 -9.63
N LEU A 47 -3.80 -8.81 -8.40
CA LEU A 47 -5.24 -8.81 -8.11
C LEU A 47 -5.91 -7.44 -8.28
N CYS A 48 -5.17 -6.41 -8.71
CA CYS A 48 -5.60 -5.01 -8.69
C CYS A 48 -6.16 -4.57 -7.32
N GLN A 49 -5.73 -5.24 -6.24
CA GLN A 49 -6.01 -4.86 -4.87
C GLN A 49 -4.96 -3.83 -4.44
N TYR A 50 -5.09 -2.63 -4.98
CA TYR A 50 -4.40 -1.48 -4.44
C TYR A 50 -5.00 -1.18 -3.05
N ASP A 51 -4.16 -0.83 -2.07
CA ASP A 51 -4.66 -0.37 -0.78
C ASP A 51 -5.67 0.74 -1.05
N LYS A 52 -6.94 0.46 -0.74
CA LYS A 52 -8.06 1.33 -1.04
C LYS A 52 -7.78 2.67 -0.39
N ARG A 53 -7.49 3.68 -1.21
CA ARG A 53 -7.15 5.00 -0.68
C ARG A 53 -8.44 5.60 -0.15
N ILE A 54 -8.37 6.22 1.03
CA ILE A 54 -9.56 6.85 1.64
C ILE A 54 -10.16 7.88 0.67
N ILE A 55 -9.29 8.55 -0.11
CA ILE A 55 -9.64 9.43 -1.23
C ILE A 55 -8.57 9.27 -2.33
N ALA A 56 -8.99 9.00 -3.57
CA ALA A 56 -8.15 9.12 -4.76
C ALA A 56 -8.93 9.76 -5.91
N TYR A 57 -8.26 10.60 -6.69
CA TYR A 57 -8.81 11.27 -7.86
C TYR A 57 -7.91 10.97 -9.06
N ASN A 58 -8.50 10.43 -10.12
CA ASN A 58 -7.83 10.29 -11.41
C ASN A 58 -8.78 10.70 -12.54
N MET A 59 -8.25 11.36 -13.56
CA MET A 59 -9.00 11.75 -14.76
C MET A 59 -8.42 11.01 -15.95
N ASP A 60 -9.22 10.12 -16.53
CA ASP A 60 -8.82 9.37 -17.72
C ASP A 60 -9.94 9.46 -18.77
N ASN A 61 -9.60 9.86 -20.00
CA ASN A 61 -10.55 10.02 -21.11
C ASN A 61 -11.91 10.68 -20.77
N HIS A 62 -11.90 11.86 -20.11
CA HIS A 62 -13.11 12.60 -19.71
C HIS A 62 -14.00 11.90 -18.66
N ILE A 63 -13.46 10.90 -17.97
CA ILE A 63 -14.09 10.22 -16.85
C ILE A 63 -13.33 10.57 -15.58
N TYR A 64 -14.04 11.14 -14.62
CA TYR A 64 -13.54 11.35 -13.27
C TYR A 64 -13.74 10.07 -12.48
N ASN A 65 -12.65 9.44 -12.10
CA ASN A 65 -12.65 8.29 -11.20
C ASN A 65 -12.33 8.80 -9.79
N ILE A 66 -13.32 8.70 -8.92
CA ILE A 66 -13.26 9.14 -7.53
C ILE A 66 -13.38 7.90 -6.66
N GLU A 67 -12.33 7.60 -5.90
CA GLU A 67 -12.37 6.57 -4.87
C GLU A 67 -12.78 7.22 -3.55
N LEU A 68 -13.91 6.79 -2.97
CA LEU A 68 -14.40 7.26 -1.67
C LEU A 68 -14.70 6.07 -0.77
N PHE A 69 -14.01 5.99 0.38
CA PHE A 69 -14.17 4.90 1.36
C PHE A 69 -14.06 3.50 0.73
N GLY A 70 -13.19 3.35 -0.27
CA GLY A 70 -12.99 2.08 -0.93
C GLY A 70 -14.11 1.63 -1.88
N LYS A 71 -14.97 2.58 -2.29
CA LYS A 71 -15.89 2.44 -3.43
C LYS A 71 -15.44 3.35 -4.56
N ASP A 72 -15.48 2.81 -5.77
CA ASP A 72 -15.14 3.54 -6.98
C ASP A 72 -16.39 4.19 -7.58
N TYR A 73 -16.29 5.48 -7.85
CA TYR A 73 -17.30 6.26 -8.55
C TYR A 73 -16.70 6.79 -9.84
N SER A 74 -17.23 6.34 -10.97
CA SER A 74 -16.88 6.87 -12.29
C SER A 74 -17.96 7.84 -12.74
N VAL A 75 -17.60 9.12 -12.88
CA VAL A 75 -18.51 10.18 -13.31
C VAL A 75 -18.00 10.78 -14.61
N SER A 76 -18.84 10.81 -15.65
CA SER A 76 -18.43 11.46 -16.90
C SER A 76 -18.41 12.98 -16.74
N GLN A 77 -17.46 13.64 -17.39
CA GLN A 77 -17.32 15.09 -17.38
C GLN A 77 -18.58 15.80 -17.89
N GLN A 78 -19.28 15.21 -18.87
CA GLN A 78 -20.56 15.72 -19.37
C GLN A 78 -21.64 15.74 -18.29
N GLN A 79 -21.73 14.68 -17.46
CA GLN A 79 -22.71 14.63 -16.38
C GLN A 79 -22.43 15.69 -15.31
N VAL A 80 -21.16 15.91 -14.97
CA VAL A 80 -20.75 16.98 -14.05
C VAL A 80 -21.15 18.35 -14.62
N TYR A 81 -20.85 18.61 -15.88
CA TYR A 81 -21.18 19.87 -16.54
C TYR A 81 -22.69 20.13 -16.57
N LEU A 82 -23.49 19.14 -16.95
CA LEU A 82 -24.95 19.25 -16.96
C LEU A 82 -25.52 19.53 -15.57
N LYS A 83 -25.00 18.86 -14.53
CA LYS A 83 -25.41 19.13 -13.14
C LYS A 83 -25.08 20.55 -12.71
N ILE A 84 -23.91 21.08 -13.06
CA ILE A 84 -23.53 22.47 -12.76
C ILE A 84 -24.49 23.45 -13.44
N GLN A 85 -24.81 23.22 -14.72
CA GLN A 85 -25.77 24.07 -15.46
C GLN A 85 -27.16 24.04 -14.84
N GLN A 86 -27.67 22.87 -14.48
CA GLN A 86 -28.97 22.75 -13.80
C GLN A 86 -28.99 23.49 -12.45
N LEU A 87 -27.90 23.42 -11.69
CA LEU A 87 -27.78 24.09 -10.40
C LEU A 87 -27.74 25.61 -10.58
N LYS A 88 -27.00 26.09 -11.58
CA LYS A 88 -26.93 27.50 -11.95
C LYS A 88 -28.31 28.05 -12.32
N ASN A 89 -29.02 27.36 -13.22
CA ASN A 89 -30.36 27.78 -13.65
C ASN A 89 -31.34 27.82 -12.47
N LYS A 90 -31.32 26.83 -11.58
CA LYS A 90 -32.16 26.84 -10.38
C LYS A 90 -31.86 28.00 -9.45
N ILE A 91 -30.59 28.39 -9.29
CA ILE A 91 -30.21 29.53 -8.47
C ILE A 91 -30.69 30.83 -9.12
N GLU A 92 -30.53 30.98 -10.44
CA GLU A 92 -31.03 32.13 -11.19
C GLU A 92 -32.57 32.26 -11.07
N ASP A 93 -33.30 31.15 -11.19
CA ASP A 93 -34.75 31.12 -10.99
C ASP A 93 -35.14 31.54 -9.56
N ILE A 94 -34.38 31.10 -8.54
CA ILE A 94 -34.64 31.49 -7.14
C ILE A 94 -34.41 32.99 -6.95
N ILE A 95 -33.31 33.54 -7.48
CA ILE A 95 -33.00 34.97 -7.37
C ILE A 95 -34.09 35.80 -8.06
N TYR A 96 -34.49 35.43 -9.27
CA TYR A 96 -35.55 36.14 -10.01
C TYR A 96 -36.91 36.11 -9.31
N ASN A 97 -37.21 35.05 -8.56
CA ASN A 97 -38.45 34.92 -7.79
C ASN A 97 -38.41 35.60 -6.42
N ILE A 98 -37.24 36.07 -5.96
CA ILE A 98 -37.06 36.81 -4.69
C ILE A 98 -37.06 38.33 -4.92
N ASP A 99 -36.70 38.80 -6.13
CA ASP A 99 -36.69 40.21 -6.50
C ASP A 99 -38.07 40.77 -6.96
N ILE A 100 -39.18 40.11 -6.56
CA ILE A 100 -40.58 40.57 -6.70
C ILE A 100 -41.18 40.76 -5.31
#